data_AF-K2G9K6-F1
#
_entry.id   AF-K2G9K6-F1
#
_cell.length_a   1.000
_cell.length_b   1.000
_cell.length_c   1.000
_cell.angle_alpha   90.00
_cell.angle_beta   90.00
_cell.angle_gamma   90.00
#
_symmetry.space_group_name_H-M   'P 1'
#
loop_
_entity.id
_entity.type
_entity.pdbx_description
1 polymer ?
#
loop_
_entity_poly.entity_id
_entity_poly.type
_entity_poly.pdbx_seq_one_letter_code
_entity_poly.pdbx_strand_id
1 'polypeptide(L)'
;MNEQKIINNALRCVIDLLEKVNHYPYHNINHTLDVYSRVWYLCDKEFVYLEEKTDLLIAALFHDTWFIESYSENEIIWARIAREYLEKINFREDRIKNIENIILATIVFSEPKNKLEKIIQDADFDNLWRRDFMMKTLSFRKEIRLIGNQSIPMKEWYKTTYNLMRKQSFKTFTARKERNKVKKENILKVKTKIY
;
A
#
# COMPACT_ATOMS: atom_id res chain seq x y z
N MET A 1 20.68 -1.52 -16.70
CA MET A 1 20.84 -2.24 -15.41
C MET A 1 19.94 -3.47 -15.42
N ASN A 2 20.28 -4.54 -14.71
CA ASN A 2 19.39 -5.70 -14.58
C ASN A 2 18.23 -5.33 -13.63
N GLU A 3 16.99 -5.36 -14.11
CA GLU A 3 15.78 -5.00 -13.34
C GLU A 3 15.65 -5.77 -12.02
N GLN A 4 15.95 -7.07 -12.02
CA GLN A 4 15.91 -7.88 -10.79
C GLN A 4 16.94 -7.41 -9.76
N LYS A 5 18.13 -6.99 -10.21
CA LYS A 5 19.17 -6.45 -9.32
C LYS A 5 18.73 -5.12 -8.71
N ILE A 6 18.04 -4.28 -9.48
CA ILE A 6 17.48 -3.01 -9.01
C ILE A 6 16.46 -3.25 -7.90
N ILE A 7 15.51 -4.15 -8.15
CA ILE A 7 14.45 -4.52 -7.20
C ILE A 7 15.07 -5.06 -5.90
N ASN A 8 16.06 -5.95 -6.00
CA ASN A 8 16.72 -6.52 -4.82
C ASN A 8 17.45 -5.46 -4.00
N ASN A 9 18.10 -4.49 -4.65
CA ASN A 9 18.77 -3.39 -3.95
C ASN A 9 17.77 -2.44 -3.29
N ALA A 10 16.66 -2.13 -3.97
CA ALA A 10 15.58 -1.31 -3.41
C ALA A 10 14.95 -1.99 -2.19
N LEU A 11 14.72 -3.31 -2.26
CA LEU A 11 14.19 -4.10 -1.16
C LEU A 11 15.11 -4.04 0.07
N ARG A 12 16.42 -4.21 -0.12
CA ARG A 12 17.39 -4.09 0.99
C ARG A 12 17.36 -2.71 1.61
N CYS A 13 17.40 -1.66 0.80
CA CYS A 13 17.32 -0.27 1.27
C CYS A 13 16.05 -0.03 2.10
N VAL A 14 14.90 -0.55 1.64
CA VAL A 14 13.62 -0.36 2.33
C VAL A 14 13.53 -1.19 3.61
N ILE A 15 14.10 -2.40 3.64
CA ILE A 15 14.21 -3.19 4.88
C ILE A 15 14.98 -2.41 5.94
N ASP A 16 16.17 -1.90 5.60
CA ASP A 16 17.01 -1.13 6.51
C ASP A 16 16.31 0.16 6.97
N LEU A 17 15.58 0.81 6.05
CA LEU A 17 14.83 2.02 6.32
C LEU A 17 13.67 1.76 7.30
N LEU A 18 12.87 0.72 7.06
CA LEU A 18 11.71 0.37 7.87
C LEU A 18 12.05 -0.32 9.21
N GLU A 19 13.30 -0.70 9.45
CA GLU A 19 13.73 -1.25 10.75
C GLU A 19 13.34 -0.33 11.92
N LYS A 20 13.46 0.99 11.70
CA LYS A 20 13.10 2.04 12.68
C LYS A 20 11.63 1.99 13.12
N VAL A 21 10.75 1.59 12.21
CA VAL A 21 9.29 1.53 12.44
C VAL A 21 8.78 0.10 12.49
N ASN A 22 9.66 -0.91 12.56
CA ASN A 22 9.24 -2.31 12.58
C ASN A 22 8.42 -2.69 13.83
N HIS A 23 8.50 -1.85 14.88
CA HIS A 23 7.68 -1.97 16.08
C HIS A 23 6.24 -1.44 15.92
N TYR A 24 5.93 -0.78 14.80
CA TYR A 24 4.59 -0.28 14.50
C TYR A 24 3.62 -1.46 14.29
N PRO A 25 2.40 -1.42 14.86
CA PRO A 25 1.46 -2.53 14.74
C PRO A 25 1.02 -2.89 13.32
N TYR A 26 0.98 -1.93 12.39
CA TYR A 26 0.48 -2.11 11.02
C TYR A 26 1.49 -1.68 9.96
N HIS A 27 1.93 -0.42 9.92
CA HIS A 27 2.86 0.11 8.91
C HIS A 27 4.32 -0.26 9.23
N ASN A 28 4.59 -1.56 9.16
CA ASN A 28 5.90 -2.18 9.31
C ASN A 28 6.28 -2.96 8.04
N ILE A 29 7.47 -3.58 8.04
CA ILE A 29 8.00 -4.30 6.87
C ILE A 29 7.04 -5.37 6.33
N ASN A 30 6.24 -6.03 7.20
CA ASN A 30 5.31 -7.06 6.74
C ASN A 30 4.19 -6.47 5.89
N HIS A 31 3.71 -5.27 6.22
CA HIS A 31 2.72 -4.58 5.39
C HIS A 31 3.29 -4.25 4.01
N THR A 32 4.49 -3.66 3.95
CA THR A 32 5.18 -3.38 2.69
C THR A 32 5.39 -4.64 1.85
N LEU A 33 5.78 -5.76 2.46
CA LEU A 33 5.96 -7.04 1.77
C LEU A 33 4.64 -7.66 1.29
N ASP A 34 3.55 -7.48 2.04
CA ASP A 34 2.21 -7.88 1.61
C ASP A 34 1.80 -7.11 0.33
N VAL A 35 1.99 -5.79 0.32
CA VAL A 35 1.68 -4.94 -0.84
C VAL A 35 2.58 -5.29 -2.02
N TYR A 36 3.89 -5.41 -1.82
CA TYR A 36 4.86 -5.82 -2.84
C TYR A 36 4.48 -7.17 -3.48
N SER A 37 4.14 -8.16 -2.67
CA SER A 37 3.74 -9.49 -3.17
C SER A 37 2.45 -9.43 -3.98
N ARG A 38 1.49 -8.60 -3.56
CA ARG A 38 0.24 -8.41 -4.30
C ARG A 38 0.44 -7.66 -5.61
N VAL A 39 1.29 -6.63 -5.63
CA VAL A 39 1.69 -5.93 -6.86
C VAL A 39 2.35 -6.89 -7.84
N TRP A 40 3.30 -7.71 -7.37
CA TRP A 40 3.97 -8.70 -8.22
C TRP A 40 2.97 -9.64 -8.89
N TYR A 41 2.01 -10.16 -8.12
CA TYR A 41 0.94 -11.03 -8.60
C TYR A 41 0.02 -10.33 -9.60
N LEU A 42 -0.45 -9.13 -9.29
CA LEU A 42 -1.33 -8.37 -10.18
C LEU A 42 -0.63 -8.00 -11.48
N CYS A 43 0.66 -7.66 -11.46
CA CYS A 43 1.44 -7.42 -12.67
C CYS A 43 1.48 -8.63 -13.59
N ASP A 44 1.64 -9.84 -13.03
CA ASP A 44 1.60 -11.10 -13.79
C ASP A 44 0.22 -11.33 -14.43
N LYS A 45 -0.86 -11.21 -13.65
CA LYS A 45 -2.23 -11.45 -14.13
C LYS A 45 -2.75 -10.39 -15.10
N GLU A 46 -2.28 -9.17 -14.96
CA GLU A 46 -2.67 -8.06 -15.82
C GLU A 46 -1.71 -7.91 -17.02
N PHE A 47 -0.69 -8.77 -17.19
CA PHE A 47 0.28 -8.70 -18.28
C PHE A 47 1.00 -7.34 -18.37
N VAL A 48 1.60 -6.91 -17.26
CA VAL A 48 2.41 -5.68 -17.19
C VAL A 48 3.82 -5.96 -17.71
N TYR A 49 4.36 -5.05 -18.53
CA TYR A 49 5.71 -5.19 -19.09
C TYR A 49 6.80 -5.09 -18.02
N LEU A 50 7.98 -5.64 -18.31
CA LEU A 50 9.04 -5.80 -17.33
C LEU A 50 9.53 -4.47 -16.70
N GLU A 51 9.74 -3.42 -17.49
CA GLU A 51 10.14 -2.10 -16.98
C GLU A 51 9.06 -1.51 -16.06
N GLU A 52 7.80 -1.48 -16.52
CA GLU A 52 6.67 -0.98 -15.73
C GLU A 52 6.43 -1.79 -14.46
N LYS A 53 6.59 -3.11 -14.53
CA LYS A 53 6.51 -4.00 -13.37
C LYS A 53 7.58 -3.65 -12.35
N THR A 54 8.79 -3.32 -12.81
CA THR A 54 9.88 -2.91 -11.92
C THR A 54 9.57 -1.57 -11.26
N ASP A 55 9.04 -0.60 -12.01
CA ASP A 55 8.61 0.68 -11.44
C ASP A 55 7.54 0.47 -10.36
N LEU A 56 6.54 -0.38 -10.64
CA LEU A 56 5.49 -0.73 -9.67
C LEU A 56 6.03 -1.40 -8.41
N LEU A 57 6.99 -2.33 -8.57
CA LEU A 57 7.59 -3.03 -7.44
C LEU A 57 8.44 -2.10 -6.58
N ILE A 58 9.16 -1.15 -7.19
CA ILE A 58 9.88 -0.11 -6.44
C ILE A 58 8.88 0.79 -5.71
N ALA A 59 7.84 1.27 -6.40
CA ALA A 59 6.80 2.09 -5.78
C ALA A 59 6.15 1.38 -4.58
N ALA A 60 5.85 0.08 -4.72
CA ALA A 60 5.31 -0.73 -3.64
C ALA A 60 6.25 -0.86 -2.43
N LEU A 61 7.57 -0.87 -2.64
CA LEU A 61 8.52 -0.88 -1.54
C LEU A 61 8.56 0.47 -0.81
N PHE A 62 8.46 1.58 -1.54
CA PHE A 62 8.63 2.92 -0.95
C PHE A 62 7.33 3.58 -0.46
N HIS A 63 6.14 3.10 -0.85
CA HIS A 63 4.88 3.81 -0.60
C HIS A 63 4.71 4.24 0.87
N ASP A 64 4.92 3.36 1.85
CA ASP A 64 4.71 3.71 3.27
C ASP A 64 5.98 4.05 4.05
N THR A 65 7.06 4.46 3.37
CA THR A 65 8.33 4.79 4.06
C THR A 65 8.28 6.07 4.91
N TRP A 66 7.23 6.88 4.78
CA TRP A 66 7.06 8.14 5.50
C TRP A 66 6.78 8.01 6.99
N PHE A 67 6.26 6.86 7.44
CA PHE A 67 5.98 6.57 8.85
C PHE A 67 7.22 6.70 9.76
N ILE A 68 8.41 6.76 9.16
CA ILE A 68 9.69 6.98 9.81
C ILE A 68 9.88 8.43 10.25
N GLU A 69 9.30 9.40 9.54
CA GLU A 69 9.47 10.82 9.85
C GLU A 69 8.37 11.36 10.77
N SER A 70 7.09 11.05 10.51
CA SER A 70 5.95 11.54 11.32
C SER A 70 4.68 10.73 11.04
N TYR A 71 3.68 10.81 11.93
CA TYR A 71 2.31 10.31 11.69
C TYR A 71 1.37 11.41 11.14
N SER A 72 1.77 12.69 11.28
CA SER A 72 1.04 13.86 10.80
C SER A 72 1.94 14.66 9.86
N GLU A 73 1.66 14.57 8.56
CA GLU A 73 2.07 15.41 7.42
C GLU A 73 2.69 14.66 6.20
N ASN A 74 2.04 14.95 5.06
CA ASN A 74 2.38 14.97 3.63
C ASN A 74 2.85 13.71 2.86
N GLU A 75 2.01 13.40 1.87
CA GLU A 75 2.14 12.41 0.79
C GLU A 75 3.34 12.69 -0.14
N ILE A 76 3.93 13.89 -0.06
CA ILE A 76 5.11 14.34 -0.81
C ILE A 76 6.41 13.72 -0.26
N ILE A 77 6.45 13.31 1.01
CA ILE A 77 7.66 12.76 1.65
C ILE A 77 8.03 11.39 1.06
N TRP A 78 7.03 10.61 0.65
CA TRP A 78 7.17 9.20 0.27
C TRP A 78 7.85 9.11 -1.10
N ALA A 79 7.31 9.91 -2.03
CA ALA A 79 7.88 10.15 -3.35
C ALA A 79 9.29 10.74 -3.27
N ARG A 80 9.53 11.68 -2.34
CA ARG A 80 10.86 12.27 -2.11
C ARG A 80 11.90 11.23 -1.69
N ILE A 81 11.59 10.38 -0.71
CA ILE A 81 12.51 9.31 -0.25
C ILE A 81 12.85 8.36 -1.42
N ALA A 82 11.85 7.94 -2.18
CA ALA A 82 12.05 7.09 -3.35
C ALA A 82 12.95 7.77 -4.39
N ARG A 83 12.67 9.05 -4.72
CA ARG A 83 13.49 9.85 -5.63
C ARG A 83 14.94 9.94 -5.16
N GLU A 84 15.18 10.33 -3.92
CA GLU A 84 16.53 10.48 -3.37
C GLU A 84 17.34 9.17 -3.46
N TYR A 85 16.69 8.02 -3.25
CA TYR A 85 17.32 6.71 -3.45
C TYR A 85 17.61 6.43 -4.94
N LEU A 86 16.64 6.68 -5.81
CA LEU A 86 16.74 6.37 -7.24
C LEU A 86 17.78 7.25 -7.96
N GLU A 87 17.89 8.52 -7.59
CA GLU A 87 18.92 9.43 -8.11
C GLU A 87 20.33 8.97 -7.73
N LYS A 88 20.52 8.50 -6.49
CA LYS A 88 21.82 7.96 -6.02
C LYS A 88 22.30 6.75 -6.81
N ILE A 89 21.38 5.97 -7.37
CA ILE A 89 21.72 4.81 -8.22
C ILE A 89 21.71 5.13 -9.72
N ASN A 90 21.65 6.42 -10.09
CA ASN A 90 21.57 6.91 -11.47
C ASN A 90 20.40 6.29 -12.26
N PHE A 91 19.22 6.19 -11.64
CA PHE A 91 18.02 5.71 -12.31
C PHE A 91 17.50 6.72 -13.34
N ARG A 92 16.74 6.24 -14.34
CA ARG A 92 16.26 7.07 -15.44
C ARG A 92 15.19 8.04 -14.95
N GLU A 93 15.37 9.34 -15.19
CA GLU A 93 14.52 10.43 -14.67
C GLU A 93 13.02 10.28 -15.02
N ASP A 94 12.69 9.80 -16.22
CA ASP A 94 11.32 9.50 -16.63
C ASP A 94 10.69 8.39 -15.77
N ARG A 95 11.48 7.36 -15.42
CA ARG A 95 11.02 6.27 -14.55
C ARG A 95 10.93 6.70 -13.09
N ILE A 96 11.82 7.58 -12.61
CA ILE A 96 11.70 8.17 -11.28
C ILE A 96 10.36 8.88 -11.14
N LYS A 97 10.02 9.76 -12.09
CA LYS A 97 8.72 10.45 -12.13
C LYS A 97 7.54 9.50 -12.19
N ASN A 98 7.66 8.41 -12.96
CA ASN A 98 6.62 7.39 -13.02
C ASN A 98 6.41 6.72 -11.65
N ILE A 99 7.49 6.33 -10.97
CA ILE A 99 7.46 5.72 -9.63
C ILE A 99 6.82 6.66 -8.60
N GLU A 100 7.18 7.95 -8.62
CA GLU A 100 6.56 8.93 -7.72
C GLU A 100 5.06 9.07 -7.96
N ASN A 101 4.62 9.12 -9.21
CA ASN A 101 3.19 9.19 -9.54
C ASN A 101 2.43 7.93 -9.06
N ILE A 102 3.06 6.76 -9.17
CA ILE A 102 2.49 5.51 -8.65
C ILE A 102 2.38 5.56 -7.12
N ILE A 103 3.41 6.05 -6.42
CA ILE A 103 3.37 6.23 -4.96
C ILE A 103 2.26 7.23 -4.58
N LEU A 104 2.17 8.37 -5.25
CA LEU A 104 1.13 9.36 -4.99
C LEU A 104 -0.28 8.83 -5.28
N ALA A 105 -0.43 7.80 -6.11
CA ALA A 105 -1.73 7.17 -6.32
C ALA A 105 -2.19 6.29 -5.15
N THR A 106 -1.37 6.02 -4.12
CA THR A 106 -1.84 5.32 -2.91
C THR A 106 -2.55 6.24 -1.92
N ILE A 107 -2.50 7.55 -2.16
CA ILE A 107 -3.28 8.55 -1.42
C ILE A 107 -4.75 8.11 -1.38
N VAL A 108 -5.31 8.03 -0.17
CA VAL A 108 -6.67 7.54 0.02
C VAL A 108 -7.65 8.45 -0.73
N PHE A 109 -8.48 7.85 -1.58
CA PHE A 109 -9.44 8.52 -2.47
C PHE A 109 -8.84 9.27 -3.68
N SER A 110 -7.55 9.12 -3.97
CA SER A 110 -7.01 9.55 -5.26
C SER A 110 -7.61 8.72 -6.41
N GLU A 111 -7.87 9.35 -7.56
CA GLU A 111 -8.35 8.64 -8.75
C GLU A 111 -7.16 8.19 -9.61
N PRO A 112 -7.05 6.89 -9.93
CA PRO A 112 -5.91 6.38 -10.68
C PRO A 112 -6.04 6.73 -12.17
N LYS A 113 -4.98 7.33 -12.71
CA LYS A 113 -4.93 7.87 -14.09
C LYS A 113 -4.57 6.81 -15.12
N ASN A 114 -3.82 5.78 -14.71
CA ASN A 114 -3.32 4.74 -15.61
C ASN A 114 -3.42 3.35 -14.98
N LYS A 115 -2.99 2.32 -15.71
CA LYS A 115 -3.05 0.92 -15.27
C LYS A 115 -2.17 0.63 -14.05
N LEU A 116 -0.99 1.26 -13.95
CA LEU A 116 -0.06 1.04 -12.86
C LEU A 116 -0.63 1.59 -11.55
N GLU A 117 -1.17 2.80 -11.59
CA GLU A 117 -1.86 3.43 -10.46
C GLU A 117 -3.06 2.60 -9.97
N LYS A 118 -3.80 1.96 -10.90
CA LYS A 118 -4.89 1.02 -10.54
C LYS A 118 -4.37 -0.21 -9.80
N ILE A 119 -3.22 -0.74 -10.22
CA ILE A 119 -2.61 -1.94 -9.62
C ILE A 119 -2.12 -1.65 -8.21
N ILE A 120 -1.40 -0.53 -7.99
CA ILE A 120 -0.89 -0.20 -6.66
C ILE A 120 -2.04 0.07 -5.67
N GLN A 121 -3.09 0.77 -6.09
CA GLN A 121 -4.28 0.99 -5.24
C GLN A 121 -4.96 -0.33 -4.87
N ASP A 122 -5.18 -1.23 -5.84
CA ASP A 122 -5.79 -2.54 -5.57
C ASP A 122 -4.91 -3.41 -4.65
N ALA A 123 -3.59 -3.27 -4.75
CA ALA A 123 -2.63 -4.00 -3.93
C ALA A 123 -2.58 -3.50 -2.48
N ASP A 124 -2.51 -2.18 -2.30
CA ASP A 124 -2.45 -1.54 -0.99
C ASP A 124 -3.72 -1.83 -0.16
N PHE A 125 -4.89 -1.67 -0.79
CA PHE A 125 -6.17 -2.01 -0.14
C PHE A 125 -6.44 -3.51 0.01
N ASP A 126 -5.59 -4.42 -0.52
CA ASP A 126 -5.85 -5.87 -0.51
C ASP A 126 -6.03 -6.44 0.91
N ASN A 127 -5.40 -5.79 1.90
CA ASN A 127 -5.53 -6.11 3.31
C ASN A 127 -6.98 -6.11 3.84
N LEU A 128 -7.88 -5.31 3.24
CA LEU A 128 -9.31 -5.30 3.59
C LEU A 128 -10.08 -6.51 3.02
N TRP A 129 -9.51 -7.18 2.02
CA TRP A 129 -10.16 -8.22 1.23
C TRP A 129 -9.56 -9.61 1.43
N ARG A 130 -8.66 -9.74 2.42
CA ARG A 130 -8.13 -11.01 2.89
C ARG A 130 -9.02 -11.61 3.99
N ARG A 131 -8.77 -12.86 4.34
CA ARG A 131 -9.51 -13.56 5.41
C ARG A 131 -9.15 -13.03 6.80
N ASP A 132 -7.92 -12.54 6.97
CA ASP A 132 -7.35 -11.96 8.19
C ASP A 132 -7.62 -10.45 8.35
N PHE A 133 -8.47 -9.85 7.51
CA PHE A 133 -8.68 -8.39 7.48
C PHE A 133 -9.09 -7.78 8.83
N MET A 134 -9.84 -8.51 9.66
CA MET A 134 -10.22 -8.02 10.99
C MET A 134 -8.99 -7.82 11.89
N MET A 135 -8.01 -8.72 11.84
CA MET A 135 -6.77 -8.57 12.60
C MET A 135 -5.99 -7.35 12.08
N LYS A 136 -5.87 -7.22 10.75
CA LYS A 136 -5.18 -6.09 10.11
C LYS A 136 -5.80 -4.74 10.46
N THR A 137 -7.13 -4.62 10.41
CA THR A 137 -7.82 -3.38 10.80
C THR A 137 -7.64 -3.08 12.30
N LEU A 138 -7.65 -4.09 13.18
CA LEU A 138 -7.39 -3.87 14.60
C LEU A 138 -5.93 -3.48 14.88
N SER A 139 -4.97 -4.03 14.13
CA SER A 139 -3.58 -3.57 14.16
C SER A 139 -3.47 -2.11 13.76
N PHE A 140 -4.13 -1.69 12.68
CA PHE A 140 -4.11 -0.29 12.27
C PHE A 140 -4.75 0.63 13.33
N ARG A 141 -5.88 0.23 13.93
CA ARG A 141 -6.48 0.96 15.06
C ARG A 141 -5.51 1.09 16.25
N LYS A 142 -4.79 0.02 16.56
CA LYS A 142 -3.80 0.00 17.65
C LYS A 142 -2.67 0.97 17.34
N GLU A 143 -2.21 1.03 16.10
CA GLU A 143 -1.19 1.97 15.66
C GLU A 143 -1.65 3.43 15.76
N ILE A 144 -2.84 3.77 15.26
CA ILE A 144 -3.43 5.12 15.40
C ILE A 144 -3.46 5.55 16.87
N ARG A 145 -3.76 4.62 17.79
CA ARG A 145 -3.75 4.89 19.23
C ARG A 145 -2.35 5.12 19.80
N LEU A 146 -1.40 4.25 19.45
CA LEU A 146 -0.07 4.25 20.09
C LEU A 146 0.88 5.28 19.48
N ILE A 147 0.86 5.41 18.15
CA ILE A 147 1.78 6.25 17.39
C ILE A 147 1.10 7.58 17.03
N GLY A 148 -0.12 7.51 16.50
CA GLY A 148 -0.90 8.69 16.13
C GLY A 148 -1.55 9.43 17.32
N ASN A 149 -1.37 8.92 18.55
CA ASN A 149 -1.93 9.45 19.80
C ASN A 149 -3.46 9.74 19.73
N GLN A 150 -4.20 8.97 18.94
CA GLN A 150 -5.65 9.16 18.74
C GLN A 150 -6.43 7.92 19.19
N SER A 151 -7.30 8.10 20.18
CA SER A 151 -8.17 7.02 20.65
C SER A 151 -9.49 7.00 19.90
N ILE A 152 -9.77 5.92 19.18
CA ILE A 152 -11.02 5.71 18.45
C ILE A 152 -11.85 4.62 19.16
N PRO A 153 -13.07 4.94 19.64
CA PRO A 153 -14.00 3.95 20.19
C PRO A 153 -14.25 2.82 19.20
N MET A 154 -14.35 1.58 19.70
CA MET A 154 -14.46 0.40 18.84
C MET A 154 -15.64 0.47 17.86
N LYS A 155 -16.80 0.98 18.32
CA LYS A 155 -17.99 1.14 17.48
C LYS A 155 -17.75 2.14 16.33
N GLU A 156 -17.10 3.26 16.61
CA GLU A 156 -16.75 4.25 15.59
C GLU A 156 -15.70 3.71 14.63
N TRP A 157 -14.72 2.93 15.11
CA TRP A 157 -13.77 2.24 14.25
C TRP A 157 -14.44 1.35 13.21
N TYR A 158 -15.40 0.52 13.64
CA TYR A 158 -16.13 -0.34 12.72
C TYR A 158 -17.00 0.45 11.74
N LYS A 159 -17.62 1.56 12.17
CA LYS A 159 -18.36 2.46 11.26
C LYS A 159 -17.44 3.07 10.20
N THR A 160 -16.29 3.60 10.60
CA THR A 160 -15.29 4.18 9.66
C THR A 160 -14.77 3.12 8.70
N THR A 161 -14.43 1.93 9.20
CA THR A 161 -13.99 0.79 8.38
C THR A 161 -15.06 0.38 7.38
N TYR A 162 -16.32 0.26 7.82
CA TYR A 162 -17.46 -0.07 6.94
C TYR A 162 -17.65 0.98 5.84
N ASN A 163 -17.57 2.26 6.19
CA ASN A 163 -17.71 3.35 5.22
C ASN A 163 -16.57 3.36 4.20
N LEU A 164 -15.32 3.16 4.65
CA LEU A 164 -14.16 3.01 3.76
C LEU A 164 -14.38 1.85 2.79
N MET A 165 -14.69 0.65 3.30
CA MET A 165 -14.85 -0.55 2.48
C MET A 165 -15.98 -0.43 1.44
N ARG A 166 -17.04 0.33 1.77
CA ARG A 166 -18.14 0.59 0.85
C ARG A 166 -17.77 1.57 -0.27
N LYS A 167 -16.95 2.57 0.01
CA LYS A 167 -16.50 3.57 -0.97
C LYS A 167 -15.45 3.00 -1.91
N GLN A 168 -14.61 2.09 -1.41
CA GLN A 168 -13.56 1.47 -2.23
C GLN A 168 -14.17 0.60 -3.33
N SER A 169 -13.55 0.58 -4.51
CA SER A 169 -13.93 -0.28 -5.64
C SER A 169 -12.68 -0.78 -6.34
N PHE A 170 -12.66 -2.07 -6.67
CA PHE A 170 -11.53 -2.68 -7.38
C PHE A 170 -11.38 -2.10 -8.77
N LYS A 171 -10.15 -1.75 -9.15
CA LYS A 171 -9.85 -1.01 -10.38
C LYS A 171 -9.36 -1.93 -11.51
N THR A 172 -8.66 -3.00 -11.19
CA THR A 172 -8.16 -4.03 -12.12
C THR A 172 -9.20 -5.11 -12.40
N PHE A 173 -9.04 -5.87 -13.49
CA PHE A 173 -9.93 -6.99 -13.78
C PHE A 173 -9.72 -8.14 -12.79
N THR A 174 -8.46 -8.45 -12.50
CA THR A 174 -8.04 -9.54 -11.60
C THR A 174 -8.55 -9.31 -10.18
N ALA A 175 -8.35 -8.12 -9.60
CA ALA A 175 -8.83 -7.84 -8.24
C ALA A 175 -10.36 -7.92 -8.15
N ARG A 176 -11.08 -7.41 -9.16
CA ARG A 176 -12.56 -7.55 -9.24
C ARG A 176 -12.97 -9.03 -9.23
N LYS A 177 -12.36 -9.84 -10.10
CA LYS A 177 -12.68 -11.26 -10.23
C LYS A 177 -12.44 -12.03 -8.93
N GLU A 178 -11.33 -11.75 -8.25
CA GLU A 178 -10.90 -12.51 -7.06
C GLU A 178 -11.54 -12.04 -5.76
N ARG A 179 -11.74 -10.72 -5.61
CA ARG A 179 -12.06 -10.12 -4.31
C ARG A 179 -13.51 -9.67 -4.16
N ASN A 180 -14.31 -9.61 -5.24
CA ASN A 180 -15.71 -9.16 -5.14
C ASN A 180 -16.56 -10.00 -4.18
N LYS A 181 -16.39 -11.33 -4.19
CA LYS A 181 -17.11 -12.21 -3.25
C LYS A 181 -16.66 -11.96 -1.80
N VAL A 182 -15.35 -11.97 -1.56
CA VAL A 182 -14.77 -11.77 -0.22
C VAL A 182 -15.09 -10.39 0.34
N LYS A 183 -15.09 -9.35 -0.50
CA LYS A 183 -15.50 -7.99 -0.13
C LYS A 183 -16.92 -7.97 0.45
N LYS A 184 -17.88 -8.63 -0.20
CA LYS A 184 -19.27 -8.70 0.32
C LYS A 184 -19.32 -9.38 1.69
N GLU A 185 -18.61 -10.50 1.84
CA GLU A 185 -18.53 -11.25 3.11
C GLU A 185 -17.88 -10.42 4.22
N ASN A 186 -16.75 -9.75 3.93
CA ASN A 186 -16.03 -8.93 4.90
C ASN A 186 -16.83 -7.68 5.30
N ILE A 187 -17.51 -7.02 4.36
CA ILE A 187 -18.41 -5.88 4.66
C ILE A 187 -19.52 -6.32 5.62
N LEU A 188 -20.10 -7.50 5.41
CA LEU A 188 -21.13 -8.04 6.30
C LEU A 188 -20.58 -8.30 7.71
N LYS A 189 -19.38 -8.89 7.82
CA LYS A 189 -18.70 -9.11 9.11
C LYS A 189 -18.44 -7.82 9.88
N VAL A 190 -18.08 -6.72 9.20
CA VAL A 190 -17.91 -5.42 9.87
C VAL A 190 -19.26 -4.85 10.27
N LYS A 191 -20.27 -4.96 9.41
CA LYS A 191 -21.61 -4.46 9.68
C LYS A 191 -22.21 -5.07 10.95
N THR A 192 -22.03 -6.38 11.18
CA THR A 192 -22.51 -7.06 12.41
C THR A 192 -21.77 -6.65 13.68
N LYS A 193 -20.69 -5.86 13.60
CA LYS A 193 -19.99 -5.30 14.77
C LYS A 193 -20.45 -3.88 15.10
N ILE A 194 -21.27 -3.26 14.25
CA ILE A 194 -21.80 -1.89 14.45
C ILE A 194 -23.12 -1.93 15.22
N TYR A 195 -23.93 -2.95 14.97
CA TYR A 195 -25.24 -3.20 15.59
C TYR A 195 -25.11 -4.28 16.65
#